data_AF-A0A3Q9Q4J6-F1
#
_entry.id   AF-A0A3Q9Q4J6-F1
#
_cell.length_a   1.000
_cell.length_b   1.000
_cell.length_c   1.000
_cell.angle_alpha   90.00
_cell.angle_beta   90.00
_cell.angle_gamma   90.00
#
_symmetry.space_group_name_H-M   'P 1'
#
loop_
_entity.id
_entity.type
_entity.pdbx_description
1 polymer ?
#
loop_
_entity_poly.entity_id
_entity_poly.type
_entity_poly.pdbx_seq_one_letter_code
_entity_poly.pdbx_strand_id
1 'polypeptide(L)'
;MSDVLPIILSGGSGTRLWPLSRESYPKQFLPLVGDKSMLQSTWLRAAPVAGHAPIVVANEEHRFMAAEQLQQLGVKPSAILLEPKGRNTAPAIAVAALEATRDGADPLLLVLPSDHVIQNEAAFQAAVTLAAAAAEQGKLVTFGIKPTAPETGYGYIKASAGTGASAVERFVEKPDLATAQSYLASGEYYWNSGMFLFRASRYLEELRKFHPAIADACQKAWENGKRDADFTRLDKDAFAASPSDSIDYAVMEKTADAVVVPLDAGWNDVGSWSSLLDVSNQDAQGNAHHGDVIQLDCQNTYAYGSRLIAMVGLEDVVVVETPDAVLVGHRDRIQEVKDVVSQIKTAGRSEATWHRKVYRPWGAYDSIDMGQRHQVKRITVKPGAVLSLQMHHHRAEHWIVVSGTAEVTRGEEVLLLTENQSTYIPLGVTHRLRNPGKLPLELIEVQSGSYLGEDDIVRFEDTYGRA
;
A
#
# COMPACT_ATOMS: atom_id res chain seq x y z
N MET A 1 -5.22 -19.58 -21.24
CA MET A 1 -5.27 -18.88 -19.94
C MET A 1 -6.45 -17.96 -20.00
N SER A 2 -7.27 -17.91 -18.95
CA SER A 2 -8.38 -16.96 -18.86
C SER A 2 -7.87 -15.53 -18.96
N ASP A 3 -8.62 -14.64 -19.63
CA ASP A 3 -8.24 -13.25 -19.90
C ASP A 3 -8.39 -12.37 -18.64
N VAL A 4 -7.74 -12.78 -17.56
CA VAL A 4 -7.85 -12.16 -16.23
C VAL A 4 -6.74 -11.13 -16.06
N LEU A 5 -7.15 -9.89 -15.83
CA LEU A 5 -6.29 -8.75 -15.54
C LEU A 5 -6.38 -8.40 -14.05
N PRO A 6 -5.31 -8.57 -13.27
CA PRO A 6 -5.29 -8.16 -11.87
C PRO A 6 -5.32 -6.63 -11.72
N ILE A 7 -6.27 -6.15 -10.93
CA ILE A 7 -6.40 -4.74 -10.52
C ILE A 7 -6.08 -4.65 -9.03
N ILE A 8 -4.90 -4.12 -8.70
CA ILE A 8 -4.42 -4.03 -7.32
C ILE A 8 -4.74 -2.63 -6.77
N LEU A 9 -5.61 -2.57 -5.77
CA LEU A 9 -6.02 -1.31 -5.12
C LEU A 9 -5.08 -0.98 -3.96
N SER A 10 -4.35 0.13 -4.09
CA SER A 10 -3.27 0.59 -3.20
C SER A 10 -3.45 2.04 -2.75
N GLY A 11 -4.71 2.44 -2.47
CA GLY A 11 -5.07 3.81 -2.06
C GLY A 11 -5.15 4.06 -0.55
N GLY A 12 -5.05 3.02 0.29
CA GLY A 12 -5.21 3.16 1.75
C GLY A 12 -4.03 3.85 2.44
N SER A 13 -4.30 4.64 3.48
CA SER A 13 -3.26 5.28 4.33
C SER A 13 -2.82 4.42 5.53
N GLY A 14 -3.63 3.44 5.95
CA GLY A 14 -3.21 2.35 6.82
C GLY A 14 -2.71 2.70 8.23
N THR A 15 -3.26 3.73 8.90
CA THR A 15 -2.70 4.28 10.16
C THR A 15 -2.85 3.41 11.43
N ARG A 16 -3.62 2.32 11.38
CA ARG A 16 -3.87 1.43 12.52
C ARG A 16 -2.66 0.57 12.93
N LEU A 17 -1.62 0.54 12.10
CA LEU A 17 -0.37 -0.16 12.38
C LEU A 17 0.76 0.81 12.72
N TRP A 18 0.44 2.01 13.20
CA TRP A 18 1.45 2.86 13.83
C TRP A 18 2.08 2.08 15.00
N PRO A 19 3.40 2.18 15.26
CA PRO A 19 4.39 3.06 14.65
C PRO A 19 5.09 2.45 13.44
N LEU A 20 4.63 1.35 12.87
CA LEU A 20 5.23 0.82 11.65
C LEU A 20 4.70 1.55 10.40
N SER A 21 3.37 1.70 10.31
CA SER A 21 2.75 2.49 9.25
C SER A 21 2.88 4.00 9.51
N ARG A 22 3.02 4.76 8.43
CA ARG A 22 2.96 6.23 8.40
C ARG A 22 2.07 6.67 7.26
N GLU A 23 1.60 7.91 7.28
CA GLU A 23 0.82 8.47 6.17
C GLU A 23 1.59 8.41 4.83
N SER A 24 2.90 8.68 4.88
CA SER A 24 3.81 8.56 3.73
C SER A 24 4.35 7.15 3.49
N TYR A 25 4.13 6.21 4.41
CA TYR A 25 4.51 4.80 4.25
C TYR A 25 3.39 3.87 4.75
N PRO A 26 2.31 3.73 3.96
CA PRO A 26 1.14 2.93 4.33
C PRO A 26 1.40 1.43 4.44
N LYS A 27 0.45 0.72 5.07
CA LYS A 27 0.57 -0.70 5.38
C LYS A 27 0.81 -1.62 4.17
N GLN A 28 0.28 -1.28 3.00
CA GLN A 28 0.43 -2.12 1.82
C GLN A 28 1.88 -2.25 1.33
N PHE A 29 2.76 -1.35 1.76
CA PHE A 29 4.18 -1.37 1.40
C PHE A 29 5.08 -2.00 2.49
N LEU A 30 4.48 -2.48 3.59
CA LEU A 30 5.18 -3.11 4.71
C LEU A 30 5.27 -4.63 4.53
N PRO A 31 6.41 -5.26 4.86
CA PRO A 31 6.55 -6.71 4.94
C PRO A 31 6.00 -7.22 6.29
N LEU A 32 4.67 -7.35 6.37
CA LEU A 32 4.00 -7.72 7.62
C LEU A 32 3.96 -9.23 7.85
N VAL A 33 3.94 -10.01 6.78
CA VAL A 33 3.93 -11.48 6.81
C VAL A 33 5.00 -11.97 5.84
N GLY A 34 6.13 -12.44 6.38
CA GLY A 34 7.31 -12.80 5.61
C GLY A 34 8.09 -11.59 5.09
N ASP A 35 8.90 -11.80 4.05
CA ASP A 35 9.89 -10.81 3.58
C ASP A 35 9.38 -9.88 2.46
N LYS A 36 8.15 -10.10 1.98
CA LYS A 36 7.55 -9.36 0.87
C LYS A 36 6.53 -8.36 1.41
N SER A 37 6.45 -7.18 0.79
CA SER A 37 5.37 -6.26 1.12
C SER A 37 4.00 -6.85 0.78
N MET A 38 2.95 -6.35 1.41
CA MET A 38 1.58 -6.80 1.13
C MET A 38 1.20 -6.63 -0.35
N LEU A 39 1.61 -5.54 -1.00
CA LEU A 39 1.43 -5.32 -2.44
C LEU A 39 2.17 -6.38 -3.27
N GLN A 40 3.42 -6.69 -2.92
CA GLN A 40 4.21 -7.72 -3.59
C GLN A 40 3.56 -9.10 -3.44
N SER A 41 3.18 -9.47 -2.23
CA SER A 41 2.48 -10.73 -1.93
C SER A 41 1.16 -10.85 -2.69
N THR A 42 0.40 -9.75 -2.80
CA THR A 42 -0.85 -9.71 -3.58
C THR A 42 -0.61 -10.01 -5.05
N TRP A 43 0.41 -9.40 -5.66
CA TRP A 43 0.78 -9.71 -7.05
C TRP A 43 1.25 -11.15 -7.22
N LEU A 44 2.19 -11.61 -6.38
CA LEU A 44 2.75 -12.97 -6.49
C LEU A 44 1.68 -14.05 -6.41
N ARG A 45 0.68 -13.87 -5.54
CA ARG A 45 -0.47 -14.78 -5.41
C ARG A 45 -1.37 -14.77 -6.64
N ALA A 46 -1.56 -13.61 -7.27
CA ALA A 46 -2.44 -13.45 -8.43
C ALA A 46 -1.77 -13.83 -9.77
N ALA A 47 -0.43 -13.71 -9.86
CA ALA A 47 0.31 -13.92 -11.11
C ALA A 47 0.06 -15.30 -11.77
N PRO A 48 -0.06 -16.44 -11.05
CA PRO A 48 -0.30 -17.74 -11.67
C PRO A 48 -1.66 -17.88 -12.39
N VAL A 49 -2.63 -17.05 -12.04
CA VAL A 49 -3.98 -17.04 -12.65
C VAL A 49 -4.22 -15.82 -13.56
N ALA A 50 -3.22 -14.95 -13.69
CA ALA A 50 -3.31 -13.74 -14.50
C ALA A 50 -2.97 -14.03 -15.97
N GLY A 51 -3.73 -13.45 -16.89
CA GLY A 51 -3.38 -13.37 -18.31
C GLY A 51 -2.50 -12.16 -18.64
N HIS A 52 -2.34 -11.23 -17.69
CA HIS A 52 -1.71 -9.93 -17.90
C HIS A 52 -0.88 -9.49 -16.70
N ALA A 53 0.07 -8.58 -16.95
CA ALA A 53 0.70 -7.79 -15.89
C ALA A 53 -0.36 -6.91 -15.18
N PRO A 54 -0.17 -6.56 -13.90
CA PRO A 54 -1.22 -5.92 -13.12
C PRO A 54 -1.41 -4.47 -13.56
N ILE A 55 -2.63 -3.96 -13.38
CA ILE A 55 -2.86 -2.52 -13.21
C ILE A 55 -2.88 -2.24 -11.70
N VAL A 56 -2.09 -1.26 -11.26
CA VAL A 56 -2.11 -0.78 -9.87
C VAL A 56 -2.81 0.56 -9.83
N VAL A 57 -3.79 0.71 -8.94
CA VAL A 57 -4.40 2.00 -8.62
C VAL A 57 -3.84 2.47 -7.29
N ALA A 58 -3.09 3.57 -7.30
CA ALA A 58 -2.41 4.08 -6.11
C ALA A 58 -2.64 5.58 -5.94
N ASN A 59 -2.48 6.08 -4.72
CA ASN A 59 -2.44 7.52 -4.49
C ASN A 59 -1.20 8.12 -5.18
N GLU A 60 -1.36 9.31 -5.77
CA GLU A 60 -0.27 10.11 -6.39
C GLU A 60 0.96 10.26 -5.46
N GLU A 61 0.75 10.40 -4.16
CA GLU A 61 1.81 10.54 -3.14
C GLU A 61 2.64 9.26 -2.98
N HIS A 62 2.08 8.10 -3.30
CA HIS A 62 2.70 6.78 -3.12
C HIS A 62 3.22 6.17 -4.43
N ARG A 63 3.13 6.91 -5.56
CA ARG A 63 3.47 6.42 -6.90
C ARG A 63 4.82 5.72 -7.01
N PHE A 64 5.85 6.29 -6.37
CA PHE A 64 7.21 5.76 -6.46
C PHE A 64 7.38 4.47 -5.66
N MET A 65 6.66 4.33 -4.54
CA MET A 65 6.68 3.10 -3.76
C MET A 65 5.96 1.98 -4.51
N ALA A 66 4.78 2.25 -5.09
CA ALA A 66 4.07 1.27 -5.91
C ALA A 66 4.93 0.76 -7.08
N ALA A 67 5.56 1.68 -7.83
CA ALA A 67 6.45 1.33 -8.93
C ALA A 67 7.67 0.53 -8.46
N GLU A 68 8.32 0.98 -7.39
CA GLU A 68 9.52 0.32 -6.85
C GLU A 68 9.24 -1.10 -6.36
N GLN A 69 8.11 -1.33 -5.69
CA GLN A 69 7.75 -2.64 -5.16
C GLN A 69 7.57 -3.67 -6.27
N LEU A 70 6.97 -3.28 -7.40
CA LEU A 70 6.88 -4.14 -8.59
C LEU A 70 8.23 -4.30 -9.30
N GLN A 71 9.03 -3.23 -9.39
CA GLN A 71 10.37 -3.28 -9.96
C GLN A 71 11.28 -4.27 -9.21
N GLN A 72 11.19 -4.33 -7.88
CA GLN A 72 11.92 -5.30 -7.05
C GLN A 72 11.55 -6.77 -7.37
N LEU A 73 10.36 -7.00 -7.91
CA LEU A 73 9.94 -8.32 -8.41
C LEU A 73 10.30 -8.55 -9.88
N GLY A 74 10.91 -7.58 -10.56
CA GLY A 74 11.18 -7.62 -12.00
C GLY A 74 9.92 -7.50 -12.86
N VAL A 75 8.84 -6.93 -12.30
CA VAL A 75 7.53 -6.86 -12.96
C VAL A 75 7.32 -5.48 -13.56
N LYS A 76 7.05 -5.43 -14.87
CA LYS A 76 6.57 -4.21 -15.52
C LYS A 76 5.03 -4.23 -15.50
N PRO A 77 4.35 -3.33 -14.77
CA PRO A 77 2.90 -3.28 -14.75
C PRO A 77 2.32 -2.87 -16.12
N SER A 78 1.07 -3.25 -16.37
CA SER A 78 0.30 -2.78 -17.52
C SER A 78 0.03 -1.28 -17.42
N ALA A 79 -0.29 -0.80 -16.21
CA ALA A 79 -0.39 0.62 -15.88
C ALA A 79 -0.26 0.83 -14.36
N ILE A 80 0.20 2.02 -13.97
CA ILE A 80 0.03 2.54 -12.61
C ILE A 80 -0.85 3.79 -12.71
N LEU A 81 -2.10 3.66 -12.28
CA LEU A 81 -3.09 4.74 -12.24
C LEU A 81 -2.94 5.51 -10.94
N LEU A 82 -2.81 6.83 -11.05
CA LEU A 82 -2.58 7.70 -9.91
C LEU A 82 -3.83 8.50 -9.57
N GLU A 83 -4.38 8.21 -8.39
CA GLU A 83 -5.48 8.96 -7.80
C GLU A 83 -4.93 10.27 -7.20
N PRO A 84 -5.37 11.44 -7.68
CA PRO A 84 -4.97 12.73 -7.12
C PRO A 84 -5.62 13.00 -5.75
N LYS A 85 -6.65 12.23 -5.40
CA LYS A 85 -7.38 12.29 -4.14
C LYS A 85 -8.14 10.98 -3.93
N GLY A 86 -8.12 10.43 -2.72
CA GLY A 86 -8.88 9.21 -2.42
C GLY A 86 -10.39 9.43 -2.58
N ARG A 87 -11.03 8.57 -3.40
CA ARG A 87 -12.49 8.57 -3.64
C ARG A 87 -13.15 7.22 -3.38
N ASN A 88 -12.48 6.35 -2.62
CA ASN A 88 -12.92 4.99 -2.27
C ASN A 88 -12.95 4.06 -3.51
N THR A 89 -13.44 2.82 -3.36
CA THR A 89 -13.17 1.74 -4.32
C THR A 89 -13.95 1.83 -5.63
N ALA A 90 -15.17 2.40 -5.67
CA ALA A 90 -15.93 2.45 -6.92
C ALA A 90 -15.26 3.33 -8.00
N PRO A 91 -14.83 4.58 -7.70
CA PRO A 91 -14.10 5.40 -8.66
C PRO A 91 -12.75 4.78 -9.06
N ALA A 92 -12.01 4.18 -8.11
CA ALA A 92 -10.72 3.54 -8.36
C ALA A 92 -10.84 2.37 -9.36
N ILE A 93 -11.86 1.53 -9.20
CA ILE A 93 -12.13 0.41 -10.12
C ILE A 93 -12.63 0.93 -11.47
N ALA A 94 -13.39 2.04 -11.49
CA ALA A 94 -13.90 2.62 -12.74
C ALA A 94 -12.77 3.10 -13.65
N VAL A 95 -11.81 3.86 -13.12
CA VAL A 95 -10.66 4.30 -13.91
C VAL A 95 -9.76 3.13 -14.33
N ALA A 96 -9.68 2.08 -13.53
CA ALA A 96 -8.97 0.85 -13.90
C ALA A 96 -9.66 0.10 -15.05
N ALA A 97 -10.99 0.00 -15.03
CA ALA A 97 -11.77 -0.60 -16.11
C ALA A 97 -11.67 0.21 -17.41
N LEU A 98 -11.68 1.54 -17.32
CA LEU A 98 -11.45 2.41 -18.48
C LEU A 98 -10.05 2.21 -19.08
N GLU A 99 -9.01 2.15 -18.24
CA GLU A 99 -7.65 1.89 -18.73
C GLU A 99 -7.51 0.47 -19.31
N ALA A 100 -8.15 -0.53 -18.71
CA ALA A 100 -8.14 -1.91 -19.20
C ALA A 100 -8.82 -2.08 -20.57
N THR A 101 -9.77 -1.20 -20.90
CA THR A 101 -10.53 -1.24 -22.17
C THR A 101 -10.01 -0.26 -23.22
N ARG A 102 -8.95 0.50 -22.91
CA ARG A 102 -8.39 1.58 -23.75
C ARG A 102 -8.19 1.18 -25.21
N ASP A 103 -7.59 0.01 -25.42
CA ASP A 103 -7.16 -0.45 -26.75
C ASP A 103 -8.23 -1.35 -27.41
N GLY A 104 -9.50 -1.24 -26.97
CA GLY A 104 -10.63 -2.03 -27.47
C GLY A 104 -10.73 -3.44 -26.88
N ALA A 105 -9.89 -3.77 -25.89
CA ALA A 105 -9.99 -5.00 -25.11
C ALA A 105 -11.16 -4.94 -24.12
N ASP A 106 -11.57 -6.10 -23.60
CA ASP A 106 -12.60 -6.18 -22.54
C ASP A 106 -12.34 -7.37 -21.60
N PRO A 107 -11.24 -7.31 -20.82
CA PRO A 107 -10.79 -8.42 -19.99
C PRO A 107 -11.67 -8.60 -18.74
N LEU A 108 -11.49 -9.72 -18.06
CA LEU A 108 -11.99 -9.90 -16.70
C LEU A 108 -11.07 -9.17 -15.72
N LEU A 109 -11.63 -8.33 -14.86
CA LEU A 109 -10.91 -7.57 -13.85
C LEU A 109 -10.92 -8.33 -12.53
N LEU A 110 -9.78 -8.87 -12.11
CA LEU A 110 -9.61 -9.43 -10.76
C LEU A 110 -9.21 -8.30 -9.81
N VAL A 111 -10.19 -7.73 -9.12
CA VAL A 111 -9.99 -6.62 -8.18
C VAL A 111 -9.54 -7.14 -6.83
N LEU A 112 -8.37 -6.67 -6.39
CA LEU A 112 -7.69 -7.14 -5.19
C LEU A 112 -7.26 -5.95 -4.31
N PRO A 113 -7.71 -5.88 -3.05
CA PRO A 113 -7.07 -5.05 -2.04
C PRO A 113 -5.60 -5.47 -1.87
N SER A 114 -4.69 -4.50 -1.84
CA SER A 114 -3.24 -4.75 -1.73
C SER A 114 -2.75 -5.12 -0.34
N ASP A 115 -3.66 -5.16 0.64
CA ASP A 115 -3.38 -5.13 2.07
C ASP A 115 -4.03 -6.28 2.85
N HIS A 116 -4.41 -7.36 2.15
CA HIS A 116 -4.98 -8.59 2.72
C HIS A 116 -3.97 -9.75 2.73
N VAL A 117 -4.01 -10.57 3.77
CA VAL A 117 -3.30 -11.86 3.84
C VAL A 117 -4.20 -12.97 3.31
N ILE A 118 -3.61 -13.87 2.52
CA ILE A 118 -4.22 -15.15 2.14
C ILE A 118 -3.12 -16.20 2.27
N GLN A 119 -3.30 -17.14 3.19
CA GLN A 119 -2.29 -18.15 3.51
C GLN A 119 -2.27 -19.31 2.49
N ASN A 120 -3.42 -19.68 1.95
CA ASN A 120 -3.53 -20.78 0.98
C ASN A 120 -3.74 -20.23 -0.44
N GLU A 121 -2.62 -19.97 -1.13
CA GLU A 121 -2.64 -19.42 -2.49
C GLU A 121 -3.32 -20.35 -3.49
N ALA A 122 -3.17 -21.67 -3.36
CA ALA A 122 -3.78 -22.64 -4.26
C ALA A 122 -5.31 -22.62 -4.16
N ALA A 123 -5.87 -22.52 -2.95
CA ALA A 123 -7.31 -22.37 -2.74
C ALA A 123 -7.83 -21.06 -3.35
N PHE A 124 -7.08 -19.96 -3.21
CA PHE A 124 -7.39 -18.69 -3.85
C PHE A 124 -7.39 -18.80 -5.39
N GLN A 125 -6.38 -19.41 -5.99
CA GLN A 125 -6.27 -19.58 -7.44
C GLN A 125 -7.41 -20.46 -7.99
N ALA A 126 -7.78 -21.51 -7.26
CA ALA A 126 -8.94 -22.34 -7.61
C ALA A 126 -10.26 -21.54 -7.54
N ALA A 127 -10.45 -20.71 -6.51
CA ALA A 127 -11.62 -19.85 -6.38
C ALA A 127 -11.69 -18.81 -7.51
N VAL A 128 -10.55 -18.20 -7.89
CA VAL A 128 -10.48 -17.26 -9.02
C VAL A 128 -10.87 -17.96 -10.33
N THR A 129 -10.39 -19.19 -10.54
CA THR A 129 -10.74 -19.96 -11.74
C THR A 129 -12.25 -20.25 -11.80
N LEU A 130 -12.87 -20.63 -10.68
CA LEU A 130 -14.31 -20.83 -10.58
C LEU A 130 -15.09 -19.52 -10.81
N ALA A 131 -14.63 -18.43 -10.21
CA ALA A 131 -15.22 -17.11 -10.38
C ALA A 131 -15.16 -16.64 -11.84
N ALA A 132 -14.06 -16.92 -12.55
CA ALA A 132 -13.88 -16.50 -13.94
C ALA A 132 -14.98 -17.06 -14.84
N ALA A 133 -15.36 -18.33 -14.65
CA ALA A 133 -16.44 -18.95 -15.42
C ALA A 133 -17.81 -18.25 -15.23
N ALA A 134 -18.09 -17.71 -14.04
CA ALA A 134 -19.31 -16.94 -13.78
C ALA A 134 -19.20 -15.50 -14.33
N ALA A 135 -18.04 -14.86 -14.18
CA ALA A 135 -17.78 -13.53 -14.69
C ALA A 135 -17.84 -13.47 -16.23
N GLU A 136 -17.40 -14.52 -16.92
CA GLU A 136 -17.54 -14.65 -18.39
C GLU A 136 -19.00 -14.63 -18.84
N GLN A 137 -19.92 -15.09 -18.00
CA GLN A 137 -21.37 -15.07 -18.22
C GLN A 137 -22.03 -13.74 -17.82
N GLY A 138 -21.23 -12.70 -17.54
CA GLY A 138 -21.71 -11.35 -17.21
C GLY A 138 -22.10 -11.14 -15.75
N LYS A 139 -21.73 -12.06 -14.85
CA LYS A 139 -21.95 -11.91 -13.41
C LYS A 139 -20.90 -11.02 -12.74
N LEU A 140 -21.30 -10.36 -11.66
CA LEU A 140 -20.39 -9.61 -10.79
C LEU A 140 -20.05 -10.49 -9.60
N VAL A 141 -18.86 -11.09 -9.61
CA VAL A 141 -18.45 -12.05 -8.59
C VAL A 141 -17.80 -11.33 -7.42
N THR A 142 -18.18 -11.69 -6.19
CA THR A 142 -17.44 -11.40 -4.95
C THR A 142 -16.97 -12.71 -4.32
N PHE A 143 -15.94 -12.64 -3.47
CA PHE A 143 -15.42 -13.79 -2.73
C PHE A 143 -15.86 -13.73 -1.27
N GLY A 144 -16.55 -14.78 -0.82
CA GLY A 144 -17.14 -14.85 0.51
C GLY A 144 -16.31 -15.71 1.46
N ILE A 145 -15.93 -15.16 2.63
CA ILE A 145 -15.23 -15.90 3.68
C ILE A 145 -16.25 -16.46 4.67
N LYS A 146 -16.09 -17.71 5.09
CA LYS A 146 -16.97 -18.28 6.12
C LYS A 146 -16.72 -17.58 7.46
N PRO A 147 -17.74 -16.95 8.09
CA PRO A 147 -17.57 -16.28 9.36
C PRO A 147 -17.16 -17.27 10.45
N THR A 148 -16.18 -16.89 11.25
CA THR A 148 -15.73 -17.63 12.45
C THR A 148 -16.07 -16.89 13.74
N ALA A 149 -16.47 -15.62 13.64
CA ALA A 149 -16.85 -14.74 14.74
C ALA A 149 -17.95 -13.75 14.29
N PRO A 150 -18.68 -13.09 15.20
CA PRO A 150 -19.68 -12.09 14.86
C PRO A 150 -19.02 -10.71 14.63
N GLU A 151 -18.15 -10.61 13.63
CA GLU A 151 -17.41 -9.38 13.34
C GLU A 151 -18.32 -8.24 12.88
N THR A 152 -18.24 -7.07 13.51
CA THR A 152 -19.05 -5.89 13.14
C THR A 152 -18.32 -4.96 12.17
N GLY A 153 -17.03 -5.20 11.92
CA GLY A 153 -16.20 -4.40 11.03
C GLY A 153 -16.30 -4.77 9.56
N TYR A 154 -16.89 -5.93 9.24
CA TYR A 154 -16.98 -6.49 7.90
C TYR A 154 -18.38 -6.36 7.29
N GLY A 155 -18.43 -6.39 5.96
CA GLY A 155 -19.66 -6.64 5.22
C GLY A 155 -20.05 -8.13 5.26
N TYR A 156 -21.34 -8.40 5.18
CA TYR A 156 -21.92 -9.74 5.14
C TYR A 156 -22.72 -9.93 3.85
N ILE A 157 -22.61 -11.13 3.29
CA ILE A 157 -23.24 -11.54 2.05
C ILE A 157 -24.12 -12.74 2.35
N LYS A 158 -25.43 -12.59 2.18
CA LYS A 158 -26.37 -13.72 2.22
C LYS A 158 -26.35 -14.40 0.86
N ALA A 159 -25.97 -15.67 0.82
CA ALA A 159 -25.93 -16.45 -0.41
C ALA A 159 -27.20 -17.30 -0.57
N SER A 160 -27.65 -17.47 -1.81
CA SER A 160 -28.64 -18.51 -2.10
C SER A 160 -28.04 -19.91 -1.88
N ALA A 161 -28.89 -20.89 -1.59
CA ALA A 161 -28.46 -22.28 -1.49
C ALA A 161 -27.83 -22.76 -2.82
N GLY A 162 -26.67 -23.41 -2.74
CA GLY A 162 -25.94 -23.90 -3.92
C GLY A 162 -24.50 -24.29 -3.59
N THR A 163 -23.82 -24.88 -4.58
CA THR A 163 -22.39 -25.22 -4.52
C THR A 163 -21.63 -24.41 -5.57
N GLY A 164 -20.53 -23.78 -5.17
CA GLY A 164 -19.72 -22.95 -6.07
C GLY A 164 -20.19 -21.50 -6.08
N ALA A 165 -20.40 -20.91 -7.26
CA ALA A 165 -20.92 -19.55 -7.40
C ALA A 165 -22.44 -19.52 -7.13
N SER A 166 -22.85 -18.90 -6.03
CA SER A 166 -24.26 -18.74 -5.64
C SER A 166 -24.73 -17.31 -5.86
N ALA A 167 -26.03 -17.09 -6.11
CA ALA A 167 -26.58 -15.75 -6.19
C ALA A 167 -26.48 -15.04 -4.84
N VAL A 168 -26.21 -13.73 -4.86
CA VAL A 168 -26.27 -12.89 -3.66
C VAL A 168 -27.73 -12.48 -3.43
N GLU A 169 -28.33 -12.93 -2.33
CA GLU A 169 -29.69 -12.52 -1.95
C GLU A 169 -29.69 -11.15 -1.29
N ARG A 170 -28.64 -10.87 -0.50
CA ARG A 170 -28.52 -9.63 0.24
C ARG A 170 -27.08 -9.32 0.58
N PHE A 171 -26.74 -8.05 0.51
CA PHE A 171 -25.49 -7.50 1.01
C PHE A 171 -25.81 -6.59 2.22
N VAL A 172 -25.00 -6.69 3.28
CA VAL A 172 -25.18 -5.93 4.52
C VAL A 172 -23.82 -5.47 5.03
N GLU A 173 -23.53 -4.18 4.97
CA GLU A 173 -22.26 -3.64 5.46
C GLU A 173 -22.31 -3.32 6.97
N LYS A 174 -21.34 -3.84 7.73
CA LYS A 174 -21.09 -3.49 9.16
C LYS A 174 -22.32 -3.55 10.06
N PRO A 175 -22.93 -4.74 10.23
CA PRO A 175 -24.07 -4.91 11.13
C PRO A 175 -23.68 -4.66 12.59
N ASP A 176 -24.68 -4.39 13.44
CA ASP A 176 -24.50 -4.43 14.88
C ASP A 176 -24.18 -5.86 15.38
N LEU A 177 -23.65 -5.96 16.60
CA LEU A 177 -23.18 -7.24 17.17
C LEU A 177 -24.28 -8.31 17.26
N ALA A 178 -25.52 -7.92 17.63
CA ALA A 178 -26.62 -8.88 17.75
C ALA A 178 -27.01 -9.43 16.39
N THR A 179 -27.03 -8.57 15.38
CA THR A 179 -27.26 -8.95 13.98
C THR A 179 -26.13 -9.86 13.48
N ALA A 180 -24.86 -9.53 13.73
CA ALA A 180 -23.71 -10.36 13.34
C ALA A 180 -23.75 -11.76 13.99
N GLN A 181 -24.14 -11.84 15.27
CA GLN A 181 -24.36 -13.12 15.97
C GLN A 181 -25.43 -13.97 15.29
N SER A 182 -26.54 -13.35 14.85
CA SER A 182 -27.60 -14.06 14.13
C SER A 182 -27.13 -14.60 12.78
N TYR A 183 -26.27 -13.85 12.07
CA TYR A 183 -25.71 -14.25 10.78
C TYR A 183 -24.73 -15.43 10.92
N LEU A 184 -23.88 -15.38 11.95
CA LEU A 184 -22.98 -16.47 12.28
C LEU A 184 -23.76 -17.75 12.64
N ALA A 185 -24.83 -17.61 13.44
CA ALA A 185 -25.64 -18.74 13.88
C ALA A 185 -26.44 -19.40 12.75
N SER A 186 -26.86 -18.65 11.72
CA SER A 186 -27.60 -19.23 10.59
C SER A 186 -26.70 -20.03 9.66
N GLY A 187 -25.43 -19.66 9.51
CA GLY A 187 -24.50 -20.26 8.57
C GLY A 187 -24.80 -19.95 7.09
N GLU A 188 -25.76 -19.08 6.81
CA GLU A 188 -26.18 -18.66 5.46
C GLU A 188 -25.38 -17.47 4.91
N TYR A 189 -24.55 -16.87 5.76
CA TYR A 189 -23.81 -15.65 5.45
C TYR A 189 -22.32 -15.90 5.28
N TYR A 190 -21.71 -15.11 4.42
CA TYR A 190 -20.27 -14.97 4.24
C TYR A 190 -19.83 -13.56 4.63
N TRP A 191 -18.61 -13.39 5.11
CA TRP A 191 -17.97 -12.08 5.12
C TRP A 191 -17.58 -11.68 3.71
N ASN A 192 -17.78 -10.40 3.37
CA ASN A 192 -17.28 -9.81 2.14
C ASN A 192 -15.76 -9.61 2.26
N SER A 193 -15.01 -10.27 1.39
CA SER A 193 -13.55 -10.16 1.36
C SER A 193 -13.03 -8.88 0.71
N GLY A 194 -13.89 -8.07 0.09
CA GLY A 194 -13.50 -6.89 -0.69
C GLY A 194 -12.79 -7.21 -2.02
N MET A 195 -12.71 -8.48 -2.40
CA MET A 195 -12.21 -8.92 -3.71
C MET A 195 -13.38 -9.14 -4.67
N PHE A 196 -13.17 -8.81 -5.94
CA PHE A 196 -14.19 -8.95 -6.98
C PHE A 196 -13.62 -9.49 -8.29
N LEU A 197 -14.48 -10.11 -9.10
CA LEU A 197 -14.14 -10.52 -10.46
C LEU A 197 -15.33 -10.29 -11.39
N PHE A 198 -15.12 -9.49 -12.44
CA PHE A 198 -16.14 -9.19 -13.44
C PHE A 198 -15.50 -8.69 -14.75
N ARG A 199 -16.25 -8.77 -15.85
CA ARG A 199 -15.87 -8.14 -17.12
C ARG A 199 -15.84 -6.61 -16.98
N ALA A 200 -14.82 -5.97 -17.56
CA ALA A 200 -14.61 -4.52 -17.44
C ALA A 200 -15.82 -3.72 -17.94
N SER A 201 -16.33 -4.04 -19.13
CA SER A 201 -17.54 -3.42 -19.70
C SER A 201 -18.76 -3.57 -18.78
N ARG A 202 -18.99 -4.79 -18.26
CA ARG A 202 -20.13 -5.08 -17.38
C ARG A 202 -20.12 -4.24 -16.11
N TYR A 203 -18.95 -4.04 -15.50
CA TYR A 203 -18.82 -3.15 -14.35
C TYR A 203 -19.15 -1.70 -14.68
N LEU A 204 -18.63 -1.17 -15.78
CA LEU A 204 -18.90 0.20 -16.23
C LEU A 204 -20.38 0.42 -16.54
N GLU A 205 -21.06 -0.58 -17.13
CA GLU A 205 -22.51 -0.56 -17.38
C GLU A 205 -23.31 -0.44 -16.07
N GLU A 206 -23.06 -1.33 -15.10
CA GLU A 206 -23.78 -1.32 -13.83
C GLU A 206 -23.48 -0.05 -13.01
N LEU A 207 -22.22 0.42 -13.02
CA LEU A 207 -21.85 1.67 -12.39
C LEU A 207 -22.55 2.88 -13.02
N ARG A 208 -22.63 2.96 -14.36
CA ARG A 208 -23.35 4.04 -15.04
C ARG A 208 -24.86 3.98 -14.77
N LYS A 209 -25.42 2.78 -14.64
CA LYS A 209 -26.84 2.57 -14.31
C LYS A 209 -27.19 3.05 -12.90
N PHE A 210 -26.38 2.72 -11.90
CA PHE A 210 -26.69 3.01 -10.49
C PHE A 210 -26.06 4.29 -9.96
N HIS A 211 -24.94 4.72 -10.54
CA HIS A 211 -24.17 5.86 -10.06
C HIS A 211 -23.53 6.66 -11.23
N PRO A 212 -24.35 7.22 -12.16
CA PRO A 212 -23.85 7.89 -13.36
C PRO A 212 -22.87 9.03 -13.07
N ALA A 213 -23.05 9.75 -11.95
CA ALA A 213 -22.14 10.81 -11.54
C ALA A 213 -20.69 10.34 -11.29
N ILE A 214 -20.50 9.11 -10.77
CA ILE A 214 -19.17 8.52 -10.61
C ILE A 214 -18.62 8.14 -11.99
N ALA A 215 -19.43 7.46 -12.81
CA ALA A 215 -19.03 7.02 -14.14
C ALA A 215 -18.57 8.19 -15.03
N ASP A 216 -19.35 9.28 -15.07
CA ASP A 216 -19.05 10.46 -15.89
C ASP A 216 -17.81 11.21 -15.40
N ALA A 217 -17.63 11.34 -14.08
CA ALA A 217 -16.45 11.97 -13.51
C ALA A 217 -15.18 11.15 -13.80
N CYS A 218 -15.25 9.83 -13.63
CA CYS A 218 -14.13 8.93 -13.92
C CYS A 218 -13.77 8.90 -15.41
N GLN A 219 -14.78 8.89 -16.30
CA GLN A 219 -14.59 8.97 -17.75
C GLN A 219 -13.82 10.25 -18.12
N LYS A 220 -14.32 11.42 -17.68
CA LYS A 220 -13.68 12.71 -17.95
C LYS A 220 -12.26 12.77 -17.37
N ALA A 221 -12.07 12.25 -16.16
CA ALA A 221 -10.76 12.24 -15.50
C ALA A 221 -9.73 11.40 -16.27
N TRP A 222 -10.17 10.27 -16.81
CA TRP A 222 -9.35 9.35 -17.58
C TRP A 222 -9.04 9.85 -18.99
N GLU A 223 -10.01 10.48 -19.67
CA GLU A 223 -9.85 11.08 -21.00
C GLU A 223 -8.90 12.28 -20.97
N ASN A 224 -9.08 13.18 -20.00
CA ASN A 224 -8.26 14.38 -19.84
C ASN A 224 -6.93 14.10 -19.11
N GLY A 225 -6.73 12.86 -18.66
CA GLY A 225 -5.54 12.43 -17.95
C GLY A 225 -4.29 12.44 -18.84
N LYS A 226 -3.12 12.52 -18.20
CA LYS A 226 -1.81 12.48 -18.85
C LYS A 226 -1.16 11.12 -18.62
N ARG A 227 -0.57 10.56 -19.67
CA ARG A 227 0.20 9.31 -19.60
C ARG A 227 1.66 9.63 -19.83
N ASP A 228 2.50 9.30 -18.86
CA ASP A 228 3.95 9.34 -18.98
C ASP A 228 4.50 7.90 -19.13
N ALA A 229 5.83 7.75 -19.13
CA ALA A 229 6.46 6.44 -19.36
C ALA A 229 6.12 5.41 -18.26
N ASP A 230 5.85 5.87 -17.05
CA ASP A 230 5.71 5.04 -15.85
C ASP A 230 4.29 5.11 -15.24
N PHE A 231 3.54 6.19 -15.50
CA PHE A 231 2.28 6.50 -14.80
C PHE A 231 1.18 7.03 -15.70
N THR A 232 -0.06 6.71 -15.33
CA THR A 232 -1.28 7.33 -15.85
C THR A 232 -1.86 8.26 -14.77
N ARG A 233 -1.80 9.57 -15.02
CA ARG A 233 -2.25 10.63 -14.12
C ARG A 233 -3.64 11.09 -14.53
N LEU A 234 -4.61 10.89 -13.65
CA LEU A 234 -5.97 11.33 -13.87
C LEU A 234 -6.05 12.86 -13.82
N ASP A 235 -6.96 13.46 -14.59
CA ASP A 235 -7.26 14.88 -14.43
C ASP A 235 -7.78 15.15 -13.01
N LYS A 236 -7.11 16.09 -12.34
CA LYS A 236 -7.27 16.32 -10.91
C LYS A 236 -8.67 16.81 -10.58
N ASP A 237 -9.17 17.80 -11.32
CA ASP A 237 -10.42 18.46 -11.01
C ASP A 237 -11.62 17.58 -11.38
N ALA A 238 -11.54 16.88 -12.52
CA ALA A 238 -12.56 15.90 -12.92
C ALA A 238 -12.65 14.73 -11.94
N PHE A 239 -11.52 14.15 -11.51
CA PHE A 239 -11.56 13.05 -10.55
C PHE A 239 -12.01 13.51 -9.16
N ALA A 240 -11.58 14.71 -8.75
CA ALA A 240 -12.04 15.32 -7.50
C ALA A 240 -13.54 15.66 -7.52
N ALA A 241 -14.19 15.81 -8.68
CA ALA A 241 -15.63 15.96 -8.76
C ALA A 241 -16.41 14.65 -8.52
N SER A 242 -15.74 13.49 -8.62
CA SER A 242 -16.38 12.19 -8.40
C SER A 242 -16.88 12.06 -6.95
N PRO A 243 -18.15 11.63 -6.74
CA PRO A 243 -18.62 11.17 -5.43
C PRO A 243 -17.69 10.09 -4.85
N SER A 244 -17.49 10.13 -3.53
CA SER A 244 -16.66 9.13 -2.84
C SER A 244 -17.56 8.00 -2.34
N ASP A 245 -17.47 6.82 -2.95
CA ASP A 245 -18.28 5.66 -2.58
C ASP A 245 -17.54 4.35 -2.85
N SER A 246 -17.84 3.31 -2.07
CA SER A 246 -17.28 1.96 -2.28
C SER A 246 -18.08 1.23 -3.35
N ILE A 247 -17.44 0.29 -4.06
CA ILE A 247 -18.12 -0.59 -5.02
C ILE A 247 -19.28 -1.37 -4.38
N ASP A 248 -19.13 -1.72 -3.11
CA ASP A 248 -20.13 -2.42 -2.31
C ASP A 248 -21.49 -1.67 -2.39
N TYR A 249 -21.54 -0.43 -1.91
CA TYR A 249 -22.72 0.45 -1.97
C TYR A 249 -23.08 0.96 -3.38
N ALA A 250 -22.08 1.29 -4.20
CA ALA A 250 -22.32 1.91 -5.48
C ALA A 250 -22.96 0.92 -6.47
N VAL A 251 -22.57 -0.36 -6.41
CA VAL A 251 -22.93 -1.38 -7.40
C VAL A 251 -23.42 -2.69 -6.75
N MET A 252 -22.65 -3.30 -5.85
CA MET A 252 -22.91 -4.69 -5.42
C MET A 252 -24.21 -4.84 -4.62
N GLU A 253 -24.60 -3.86 -3.80
CA GLU A 253 -25.88 -3.88 -3.07
C GLU A 253 -27.10 -3.73 -3.99
N LYS A 254 -26.92 -3.19 -5.20
CA LYS A 254 -28.00 -2.77 -6.10
C LYS A 254 -28.17 -3.68 -7.32
N THR A 255 -27.11 -4.37 -7.73
CA THR A 255 -27.12 -5.22 -8.92
C THR A 255 -27.91 -6.50 -8.68
N ALA A 256 -28.59 -6.98 -9.73
CA ALA A 256 -29.27 -8.28 -9.73
C ALA A 256 -28.34 -9.42 -10.21
N ASP A 257 -27.12 -9.10 -10.64
CA ASP A 257 -26.17 -10.04 -11.22
C ASP A 257 -25.01 -10.40 -10.28
N ALA A 258 -25.11 -10.02 -9.01
CA ALA A 258 -24.11 -10.37 -8.00
C ALA A 258 -24.15 -11.86 -7.67
N VAL A 259 -22.97 -12.49 -7.68
CA VAL A 259 -22.77 -13.86 -7.21
C VAL A 259 -21.60 -13.92 -6.24
N VAL A 260 -21.64 -14.87 -5.30
CA VAL A 260 -20.58 -15.10 -4.32
C VAL A 260 -19.95 -16.46 -4.55
N VAL A 261 -18.61 -16.49 -4.55
CA VAL A 261 -17.81 -17.72 -4.53
C VAL A 261 -17.22 -17.88 -3.13
N PRO A 262 -17.48 -18.99 -2.42
CA PRO A 262 -16.85 -19.29 -1.15
C PRO A 262 -15.33 -19.37 -1.30
N LEU A 263 -14.61 -18.74 -0.38
CA LEU A 263 -13.16 -18.73 -0.33
C LEU A 263 -12.68 -19.16 1.05
N ASP A 264 -12.12 -20.37 1.11
CA ASP A 264 -11.44 -20.91 2.28
C ASP A 264 -9.93 -20.93 2.01
N ALA A 265 -9.28 -19.80 2.26
CA ALA A 265 -7.88 -19.60 1.92
C ALA A 265 -7.04 -18.96 3.05
N GLY A 266 -7.52 -19.03 4.29
CA GLY A 266 -6.87 -18.35 5.42
C GLY A 266 -6.79 -16.83 5.21
N TRP A 267 -7.92 -16.22 4.83
CA TRP A 267 -8.02 -14.79 4.56
C TRP A 267 -8.02 -13.97 5.85
N ASN A 268 -7.33 -12.82 5.84
CA ASN A 268 -7.35 -11.83 6.91
C ASN A 268 -7.12 -10.41 6.34
N ASP A 269 -7.84 -9.40 6.82
CA ASP A 269 -7.75 -8.01 6.33
C ASP A 269 -6.58 -7.20 6.94
N VAL A 270 -5.89 -7.77 7.93
CA VAL A 270 -4.79 -7.16 8.70
C VAL A 270 -5.14 -5.73 9.09
N GLY A 271 -6.24 -5.60 9.84
CA GLY A 271 -6.77 -4.33 10.30
C GLY A 271 -6.06 -3.76 11.53
N SER A 272 -5.31 -4.59 12.27
CA SER A 272 -4.70 -4.22 13.56
C SER A 272 -3.51 -5.11 13.93
N TRP A 273 -2.78 -4.74 14.98
CA TRP A 273 -1.72 -5.58 15.55
C TRP A 273 -2.26 -6.90 16.13
N SER A 274 -3.47 -6.92 16.68
CA SER A 274 -4.11 -8.17 17.11
C SER A 274 -4.29 -9.14 15.94
N SER A 275 -4.70 -8.62 14.79
CA SER A 275 -4.85 -9.41 13.56
C SER A 275 -3.51 -9.96 13.07
N LEU A 276 -2.39 -9.26 13.32
CA LEU A 276 -1.05 -9.73 12.97
C LEU A 276 -0.61 -10.90 13.84
N LEU A 277 -0.92 -10.89 15.13
CA LEU A 277 -0.69 -12.04 16.02
C LEU A 277 -1.44 -13.28 15.51
N ASP A 278 -2.70 -13.12 15.10
CA ASP A 278 -3.54 -14.23 14.63
C ASP A 278 -3.01 -14.92 13.35
N VAL A 279 -2.32 -14.17 12.48
CA VAL A 279 -1.71 -14.71 11.25
C VAL A 279 -0.23 -15.07 11.41
N SER A 280 0.35 -14.84 12.59
CA SER A 280 1.75 -15.14 12.89
C SER A 280 1.91 -16.56 13.43
N ASN A 281 3.11 -17.11 13.30
CA ASN A 281 3.47 -18.36 13.96
C ASN A 281 3.62 -18.11 15.47
N GLN A 282 2.74 -18.69 16.26
CA GLN A 282 2.74 -18.54 17.72
C GLN A 282 3.49 -19.70 18.39
N ASP A 283 4.12 -19.41 19.53
CA ASP A 283 4.67 -20.44 20.42
C ASP A 283 3.57 -21.10 21.28
N ALA A 284 3.97 -22.04 22.14
CA ALA A 284 3.03 -22.76 23.00
C ALA A 284 2.37 -21.90 24.09
N GLN A 285 2.85 -20.67 24.32
CA GLN A 285 2.27 -19.69 25.23
C GLN A 285 1.44 -18.61 24.48
N GLY A 286 1.22 -18.79 23.17
CA GLY A 286 0.48 -17.84 22.34
C GLY A 286 1.28 -16.58 21.99
N ASN A 287 2.60 -16.55 22.22
CA ASN A 287 3.40 -15.40 21.84
C ASN A 287 3.84 -15.49 20.38
N ALA A 288 3.95 -14.35 19.70
CA ALA A 288 4.62 -14.25 18.42
C ALA A 288 5.52 -13.02 18.38
N HIS A 289 6.60 -13.09 17.59
CA HIS A 289 7.50 -11.97 17.45
C HIS A 289 8.16 -11.87 16.08
N HIS A 290 8.62 -10.67 15.75
CA HIS A 290 9.44 -10.35 14.60
C HIS A 290 10.64 -9.51 15.03
N GLY A 291 11.84 -9.96 14.68
CA GLY A 291 13.10 -9.33 15.06
C GLY A 291 13.81 -10.01 16.23
N ASP A 292 14.69 -9.28 16.88
CA ASP A 292 15.48 -9.75 18.02
C ASP A 292 14.68 -9.57 19.33
N VAL A 293 14.09 -10.65 19.83
CA VAL A 293 13.20 -10.61 21.01
C VAL A 293 13.63 -11.63 22.05
N ILE A 294 13.81 -11.15 23.28
CA ILE A 294 14.00 -11.97 24.48
C ILE A 294 12.76 -11.85 25.34
N GLN A 295 12.10 -12.96 25.62
CA GLN A 295 10.93 -13.01 26.50
C GLN A 295 11.16 -13.96 27.67
N LEU A 296 10.70 -13.56 28.86
CA LEU A 296 10.72 -14.36 30.08
C LEU A 296 9.34 -14.27 30.74
N ASP A 297 8.70 -15.41 31.00
CA ASP A 297 7.38 -15.48 31.63
C ASP A 297 6.31 -14.63 30.92
N CYS A 298 6.27 -14.68 29.58
CA CYS A 298 5.30 -13.96 28.74
C CYS A 298 4.22 -14.89 28.17
N GLN A 299 2.99 -14.39 28.06
CA GLN A 299 1.85 -15.11 27.48
C GLN A 299 1.03 -14.21 26.55
N ASN A 300 0.56 -14.74 25.43
CA ASN A 300 -0.27 -14.03 24.44
C ASN A 300 0.30 -12.66 24.00
N THR A 301 1.62 -12.51 23.96
CA THR A 301 2.29 -11.25 23.59
C THR A 301 2.63 -11.20 22.09
N TYR A 302 2.67 -9.98 21.55
CA TYR A 302 3.17 -9.72 20.19
C TYR A 302 4.29 -8.68 20.23
N ALA A 303 5.48 -9.01 19.77
CA ALA A 303 6.60 -8.08 19.69
C ALA A 303 7.10 -7.90 18.25
N TYR A 304 7.23 -6.67 17.79
CA TYR A 304 7.75 -6.35 16.45
C TYR A 304 8.82 -5.29 16.57
N GLY A 305 10.04 -5.54 16.09
CA GLY A 305 11.09 -4.54 16.13
C GLY A 305 12.31 -4.91 15.32
N SER A 306 13.17 -3.92 15.13
CA SER A 306 14.50 -4.11 14.52
C SER A 306 15.62 -4.14 15.55
N ARG A 307 15.37 -3.54 16.72
CA ARG A 307 16.25 -3.57 17.89
C ARG A 307 15.86 -4.71 18.84
N LEU A 308 16.75 -5.02 19.77
CA LEU A 308 16.47 -5.96 20.85
C LEU A 308 15.27 -5.47 21.69
N ILE A 309 14.22 -6.29 21.75
CA ILE A 309 13.09 -6.11 22.66
C ILE A 309 13.20 -7.16 23.77
N ALA A 310 13.28 -6.71 25.03
CA ALA A 310 13.27 -7.59 26.20
C ALA A 310 11.95 -7.45 26.96
N MET A 311 11.21 -8.55 27.12
CA MET A 311 9.92 -8.61 27.81
C MET A 311 9.98 -9.57 28.98
N VAL A 312 9.46 -9.17 30.14
CA VAL A 312 9.46 -9.98 31.36
C VAL A 312 8.10 -9.90 32.05
N GLY A 313 7.44 -11.04 32.26
CA GLY A 313 6.21 -11.13 33.05
C GLY A 313 5.00 -10.43 32.41
N LEU A 314 4.94 -10.36 31.08
CA LEU A 314 3.87 -9.66 30.35
C LEU A 314 2.82 -10.63 29.81
N GLU A 315 1.55 -10.26 29.93
CA GLU A 315 0.40 -11.00 29.39
C GLU A 315 -0.45 -10.07 28.53
N ASP A 316 -0.88 -10.53 27.35
CA ASP A 316 -1.74 -9.80 26.41
C ASP A 316 -1.19 -8.42 26.00
N VAL A 317 0.13 -8.29 25.87
CA VAL A 317 0.81 -7.04 25.48
C VAL A 317 1.29 -7.08 24.03
N VAL A 318 1.06 -5.98 23.32
CA VAL A 318 1.65 -5.67 22.02
C VAL A 318 2.77 -4.65 22.22
N VAL A 319 3.97 -4.97 21.74
CA VAL A 319 5.14 -4.10 21.69
C VAL A 319 5.58 -3.92 20.24
N VAL A 320 5.64 -2.69 19.77
CA VAL A 320 6.11 -2.39 18.41
C VAL A 320 7.16 -1.29 18.46
N GLU A 321 8.34 -1.59 17.97
CA GLU A 321 9.48 -0.70 17.86
C GLU A 321 9.75 -0.34 16.40
N THR A 322 9.91 0.95 16.16
CA THR A 322 10.57 1.51 14.97
C THR A 322 11.73 2.39 15.39
N PRO A 323 12.66 2.73 14.48
CA PRO A 323 13.86 3.49 14.84
C PRO A 323 13.61 4.84 15.54
N ASP A 324 12.41 5.41 15.37
CA ASP A 324 11.95 6.72 15.84
C ASP A 324 10.81 6.67 16.88
N ALA A 325 10.15 5.52 17.09
CA ALA A 325 8.97 5.42 17.96
C ALA A 325 8.76 4.02 18.53
N VAL A 326 8.14 3.94 19.71
CA VAL A 326 7.74 2.67 20.34
C VAL A 326 6.27 2.77 20.76
N LEU A 327 5.50 1.75 20.42
CA LEU A 327 4.14 1.54 20.92
C LEU A 327 4.15 0.36 21.87
N VAL A 328 3.53 0.55 23.03
CA VAL A 328 3.22 -0.51 23.98
C VAL A 328 1.76 -0.38 24.35
N GLY A 329 1.00 -1.46 24.24
CA GLY A 329 -0.42 -1.46 24.57
C GLY A 329 -0.95 -2.84 24.86
N HIS A 330 -2.02 -2.89 25.65
CA HIS A 330 -2.78 -4.13 25.85
C HIS A 330 -3.52 -4.50 24.57
N ARG A 331 -3.56 -5.79 24.23
CA ARG A 331 -4.14 -6.34 22.99
C ARG A 331 -5.57 -5.84 22.74
N ASP A 332 -6.41 -5.86 23.75
CA ASP A 332 -7.83 -5.45 23.65
C ASP A 332 -8.04 -3.96 23.37
N ARG A 333 -7.04 -3.11 23.65
CA ARG A 333 -7.13 -1.66 23.49
C ARG A 333 -6.34 -1.13 22.30
N ILE A 334 -5.75 -2.02 21.50
CA ILE A 334 -4.81 -1.63 20.45
C ILE A 334 -5.47 -0.79 19.33
N GLN A 335 -6.80 -0.86 19.19
CA GLN A 335 -7.56 -0.02 18.25
C GLN A 335 -7.48 1.48 18.60
N GLU A 336 -7.21 1.83 19.87
CA GLU A 336 -7.04 3.20 20.36
C GLU A 336 -5.75 3.86 19.84
N VAL A 337 -4.90 3.14 19.10
CA VAL A 337 -3.71 3.71 18.42
C VAL A 337 -4.08 4.91 17.51
N LYS A 338 -5.30 4.94 16.98
CA LYS A 338 -5.80 6.09 16.19
C LYS A 338 -5.81 7.39 17.00
N ASP A 339 -6.14 7.30 18.29
CA ASP A 339 -6.19 8.45 19.19
C ASP A 339 -4.78 8.93 19.52
N VAL A 340 -3.82 8.01 19.66
CA VAL A 340 -2.39 8.34 19.80
C VAL A 340 -1.89 9.08 18.56
N VAL A 341 -2.17 8.56 17.36
CA VAL A 341 -1.80 9.21 16.09
C VAL A 341 -2.43 10.60 15.98
N SER A 342 -3.68 10.76 16.40
CA SER A 342 -4.37 12.05 16.43
C SER A 342 -3.63 13.05 17.33
N GLN A 343 -3.24 12.64 18.54
CA GLN A 343 -2.49 13.49 19.46
C GLN A 343 -1.11 13.89 18.91
N ILE A 344 -0.39 12.97 18.26
CA ILE A 344 0.89 13.26 17.59
C ILE A 344 0.69 14.34 16.52
N LYS A 345 -0.35 14.21 15.68
CA LYS A 345 -0.69 15.21 14.65
C LYS A 345 -1.02 16.57 15.26
N THR A 346 -1.84 16.60 16.32
CA THR A 346 -2.18 17.86 17.02
C THR A 346 -0.94 18.53 17.63
N ALA A 347 0.03 17.74 18.09
CA ALA A 347 1.29 18.25 18.61
C ALA A 347 2.28 18.72 17.52
N GLY A 348 1.92 18.65 16.22
CA GLY A 348 2.78 19.05 15.11
C GLY A 348 3.99 18.15 14.90
N ARG A 349 3.91 16.92 15.40
CA ARG A 349 5.00 15.94 15.39
C ARG A 349 5.03 15.12 14.10
N SER A 350 6.22 14.76 13.63
CA SER A 350 6.41 14.09 12.33
C SER A 350 6.13 12.59 12.35
N GLU A 351 6.15 11.95 13.53
CA GLU A 351 6.02 10.49 13.68
C GLU A 351 4.64 9.94 13.28
N ALA A 352 3.65 10.80 13.00
CA ALA A 352 2.37 10.36 12.42
C ALA A 352 2.43 10.29 10.88
N THR A 353 3.28 11.10 10.26
CA THR A 353 3.25 11.37 8.82
C THR A 353 4.45 10.77 8.10
N TRP A 354 5.65 10.98 8.63
CA TRP A 354 6.90 10.62 7.98
C TRP A 354 7.52 9.40 8.63
N HIS A 355 7.90 8.44 7.79
CA HIS A 355 8.81 7.39 8.21
C HIS A 355 10.24 7.94 8.17
N ARG A 356 11.12 7.47 9.07
CA ARG A 356 12.53 7.91 9.11
C ARG A 356 13.25 7.70 7.78
N LYS A 357 12.95 6.56 7.15
CA LYS A 357 13.36 6.19 5.79
C LYS A 357 12.27 6.51 4.78
N VAL A 358 12.64 7.22 3.72
CA VAL A 358 11.75 7.75 2.69
C VAL A 358 12.23 7.33 1.30
N TYR A 359 11.33 6.77 0.50
CA TYR A 359 11.62 6.27 -0.84
C TYR A 359 11.44 7.34 -1.94
N ARG A 360 12.28 7.24 -2.98
CA ARG A 360 12.37 8.17 -4.11
C ARG A 360 12.66 7.40 -5.42
N PRO A 361 12.45 7.99 -6.60
CA PRO A 361 12.70 7.31 -7.88
C PRO A 361 14.13 6.80 -8.01
N TRP A 362 15.07 7.62 -7.53
CA TRP A 362 16.50 7.34 -7.59
C TRP A 362 16.99 6.41 -6.48
N GLY A 363 16.14 6.03 -5.51
CA GLY A 363 16.54 5.22 -4.35
C GLY A 363 15.80 5.63 -3.07
N ALA A 364 16.52 5.94 -2.01
CA ALA A 364 15.92 6.33 -0.74
C ALA A 364 16.87 7.20 0.10
N TYR A 365 16.32 7.88 1.11
CA TYR A 365 17.11 8.43 2.20
C TYR A 365 16.56 8.01 3.56
N ASP A 366 17.42 7.83 4.55
CA ASP A 366 17.09 7.55 5.94
C ASP A 366 17.65 8.66 6.84
N SER A 367 16.79 9.31 7.61
CA SER A 367 17.17 10.42 8.51
C SER A 367 17.74 9.87 9.81
N ILE A 368 19.06 9.75 9.90
CA ILE A 368 19.74 9.08 11.02
C ILE A 368 19.72 9.91 12.30
N ASP A 369 20.02 11.20 12.17
CA ASP A 369 20.14 12.13 13.29
C ASP A 369 19.65 13.52 12.92
N MET A 370 19.09 14.24 13.88
CA MET A 370 18.57 15.59 13.71
C MET A 370 18.79 16.40 14.98
N GLY A 371 19.56 17.47 14.85
CA GLY A 371 19.78 18.45 15.91
C GLY A 371 19.30 19.84 15.52
N GLN A 372 19.56 20.81 16.38
CA GLN A 372 19.14 22.20 16.16
C GLN A 372 19.79 22.84 14.92
N ARG A 373 21.01 22.40 14.56
CA ARG A 373 21.81 23.00 13.48
C ARG A 373 22.39 21.99 12.50
N HIS A 374 22.02 20.71 12.63
CA HIS A 374 22.50 19.65 11.75
C HIS A 374 21.42 18.61 11.48
N GLN A 375 21.55 17.95 10.33
CA GLN A 375 20.76 16.77 9.98
C GLN A 375 21.67 15.77 9.29
N VAL A 376 21.60 14.50 9.68
CA VAL A 376 22.37 13.42 9.06
C VAL A 376 21.42 12.49 8.33
N LYS A 377 21.70 12.25 7.05
CA LYS A 377 20.96 11.31 6.22
C LYS A 377 21.88 10.23 5.67
N ARG A 378 21.39 9.00 5.59
CA ARG A 378 21.95 7.98 4.70
C ARG A 378 21.18 7.99 3.40
N ILE A 379 21.86 8.19 2.29
CA ILE A 379 21.28 8.24 0.95
C ILE A 379 21.71 6.99 0.19
N THR A 380 20.73 6.22 -0.29
CA THR A 380 20.92 5.08 -1.19
C THR A 380 20.52 5.50 -2.60
N VAL A 381 21.43 5.40 -3.58
CA VAL A 381 21.15 5.70 -4.99
C VAL A 381 21.28 4.44 -5.84
N LYS A 382 20.23 4.11 -6.59
CA LYS A 382 20.17 2.95 -7.49
C LYS A 382 21.22 3.06 -8.61
N PRO A 383 21.71 1.92 -9.15
CA PRO A 383 22.59 1.91 -10.32
C PRO A 383 22.02 2.75 -11.47
N GLY A 384 22.84 3.65 -12.03
CA GLY A 384 22.47 4.54 -13.13
C GLY A 384 21.54 5.69 -12.76
N ALA A 385 21.00 5.75 -11.54
CA ALA A 385 20.06 6.78 -11.14
C ALA A 385 20.77 8.10 -10.79
N VAL A 386 19.99 9.19 -10.86
CA VAL A 386 20.49 10.55 -10.67
C VAL A 386 19.51 11.33 -9.79
N LEU A 387 20.01 12.25 -8.97
CA LEU A 387 19.20 13.19 -8.23
C LEU A 387 18.95 14.45 -9.09
N SER A 388 17.93 15.24 -8.77
CA SER A 388 17.72 16.51 -9.47
C SER A 388 18.91 17.43 -9.26
N LEU A 389 19.18 18.28 -10.26
CA LEU A 389 20.11 19.40 -10.05
C LEU A 389 19.45 20.39 -9.10
N GLN A 390 20.08 20.64 -7.97
CA GLN A 390 19.47 21.40 -6.89
C GLN A 390 20.46 22.33 -6.19
N MET A 391 19.92 23.22 -5.35
CA MET A 391 20.69 24.15 -4.52
C MET A 391 19.93 24.40 -3.21
N HIS A 392 20.64 24.77 -2.16
CA HIS A 392 20.10 25.19 -0.87
C HIS A 392 20.57 26.60 -0.52
N HIS A 393 19.67 27.46 -0.01
CA HIS A 393 20.02 28.82 0.40
C HIS A 393 20.51 28.92 1.84
N HIS A 394 20.17 27.96 2.70
CA HIS A 394 20.35 28.11 4.15
C HIS A 394 21.21 27.03 4.81
N ARG A 395 21.68 26.05 4.03
CA ARG A 395 22.56 24.98 4.52
C ARG A 395 23.69 24.66 3.56
N ALA A 396 24.78 24.17 4.14
CA ALA A 396 25.84 23.46 3.44
C ALA A 396 25.75 21.97 3.74
N GLU A 397 26.40 21.15 2.92
CA GLU A 397 26.34 19.71 3.04
C GLU A 397 27.74 19.09 2.95
N HIS A 398 27.95 17.99 3.68
CA HIS A 398 29.14 17.17 3.57
C HIS A 398 28.72 15.75 3.19
N TRP A 399 29.25 15.27 2.09
CA TRP A 399 28.87 13.99 1.49
C TRP A 399 30.03 13.00 1.59
N ILE A 400 29.79 11.84 2.19
CA ILE A 400 30.80 10.81 2.42
C ILE A 400 30.31 9.52 1.77
N VAL A 401 31.08 8.97 0.83
CA VAL A 401 30.73 7.71 0.17
C VAL A 401 31.03 6.56 1.11
N VAL A 402 30.00 5.79 1.47
CA VAL A 402 30.12 4.60 2.31
C VAL A 402 30.45 3.39 1.46
N SER A 403 29.75 3.20 0.35
CA SER A 403 30.01 2.11 -0.59
C SER A 403 29.64 2.49 -2.03
N GLY A 404 30.35 1.94 -3.00
CA GLY A 404 30.09 2.19 -4.43
C GLY A 404 30.82 3.42 -4.98
N THR A 405 30.27 4.03 -6.04
CA THR A 405 30.89 5.16 -6.74
C THR A 405 29.87 6.28 -6.93
N ALA A 406 30.23 7.49 -6.53
CA ALA A 406 29.44 8.69 -6.68
C ALA A 406 30.05 9.60 -7.75
N GLU A 407 29.26 9.99 -8.74
CA GLU A 407 29.57 11.12 -9.61
C GLU A 407 28.83 12.34 -9.06
N VAL A 408 29.57 13.33 -8.56
CA VAL A 408 29.04 14.53 -7.91
C VAL A 408 29.32 15.73 -8.79
N THR A 409 28.27 16.38 -9.28
CA THR A 409 28.35 17.73 -9.85
C THR A 409 28.31 18.74 -8.72
N ARG A 410 29.26 19.67 -8.67
CA ARG A 410 29.33 20.78 -7.71
C ARG A 410 29.74 22.06 -8.44
N GLY A 411 28.78 22.94 -8.71
CA GLY A 411 28.97 24.09 -9.59
C GLY A 411 29.35 23.62 -10.99
N GLU A 412 30.53 24.02 -11.45
CA GLU A 412 31.10 23.64 -12.76
C GLU A 412 31.96 22.36 -12.69
N GLU A 413 32.27 21.86 -11.49
CA GLU A 413 33.11 20.68 -11.30
C GLU A 413 32.29 19.39 -11.30
N VAL A 414 32.85 18.33 -11.88
CA VAL A 414 32.33 16.96 -11.77
C VAL A 414 33.40 16.08 -11.12
N LEU A 415 33.08 15.53 -9.95
CA LEU A 415 33.97 14.72 -9.13
C LEU A 415 33.51 13.27 -9.14
N LEU A 416 34.44 12.33 -9.29
CA LEU A 416 34.17 10.91 -9.09
C LEU A 416 34.75 10.48 -7.73
N LEU A 417 33.89 10.06 -6.81
CA LEU A 417 34.23 9.67 -5.46
C LEU A 417 33.95 8.18 -5.26
N THR A 418 34.84 7.50 -4.54
CA THR A 418 34.76 6.10 -4.14
C THR A 418 34.74 5.98 -2.62
N GLU A 419 34.65 4.76 -2.10
CA GLU A 419 34.49 4.48 -0.67
C GLU A 419 35.47 5.26 0.21
N ASN A 420 34.95 5.83 1.30
CA ASN A 420 35.67 6.65 2.27
C ASN A 420 36.20 8.00 1.71
N GLN A 421 35.90 8.35 0.47
CA GLN A 421 36.12 9.71 -0.05
C GLN A 421 34.91 10.60 0.23
N SER A 422 35.13 11.91 0.26
CA SER A 422 34.08 12.87 0.59
C SER A 422 34.21 14.18 -0.19
N THR A 423 33.12 14.95 -0.19
CA THR A 423 33.10 16.31 -0.72
C THR A 423 32.24 17.23 0.14
N TYR A 424 32.62 18.50 0.18
CA TYR A 424 31.84 19.58 0.78
C TYR A 424 31.08 20.31 -0.32
N ILE A 425 29.78 20.52 -0.10
CA ILE A 425 28.87 21.27 -0.95
C ILE A 425 28.58 22.62 -0.26
N PRO A 426 29.16 23.73 -0.76
CA PRO A 426 28.92 25.04 -0.19
C PRO A 426 27.47 25.51 -0.39
N LEU A 427 27.03 26.39 0.51
CA LEU A 427 25.74 27.07 0.43
C LEU A 427 25.64 27.89 -0.88
N GLY A 428 24.47 27.83 -1.54
CA GLY A 428 24.21 28.53 -2.79
C GLY A 428 24.89 27.92 -4.03
N VAL A 429 25.57 26.78 -3.89
CA VAL A 429 26.18 26.07 -5.03
C VAL A 429 25.23 25.00 -5.54
N THR A 430 25.00 25.02 -6.86
CA THR A 430 24.24 23.97 -7.55
C THR A 430 24.98 22.66 -7.49
N HIS A 431 24.28 21.58 -7.19
CA HIS A 431 24.89 20.25 -7.06
C HIS A 431 23.93 19.14 -7.44
N ARG A 432 24.50 17.98 -7.80
CA ARG A 432 23.78 16.78 -8.22
C ARG A 432 24.59 15.53 -7.88
N LEU A 433 23.89 14.50 -7.41
CA LEU A 433 24.46 13.17 -7.18
C LEU A 433 23.99 12.21 -8.27
N ARG A 434 24.91 11.43 -8.85
CA ARG A 434 24.63 10.33 -9.76
C ARG A 434 25.38 9.08 -9.31
N ASN A 435 24.74 7.92 -9.46
CA ASN A 435 25.41 6.63 -9.34
C ASN A 435 25.75 6.11 -10.75
N PRO A 436 26.97 6.27 -11.27
CA PRO A 436 27.37 5.72 -12.56
C PRO A 436 27.65 4.19 -12.50
N GLY A 437 27.65 3.61 -11.30
CA GLY A 437 27.99 2.22 -11.06
C GLY A 437 26.87 1.23 -11.39
N LYS A 438 27.21 -0.05 -11.25
CA LYS A 438 26.28 -1.19 -11.40
C LYS A 438 25.72 -1.72 -10.08
N LEU A 439 26.24 -1.23 -8.96
CA LEU A 439 25.80 -1.56 -7.60
C LEU A 439 25.18 -0.33 -6.94
N PRO A 440 24.29 -0.49 -5.95
CA PRO A 440 23.78 0.64 -5.17
C PRO A 440 24.92 1.46 -4.56
N LEU A 441 24.77 2.79 -4.63
CA LEU A 441 25.65 3.76 -3.98
C LEU A 441 25.05 4.10 -2.62
N GLU A 442 25.86 4.03 -1.57
CA GLU A 442 25.49 4.47 -0.22
C GLU A 442 26.34 5.66 0.18
N LEU A 443 25.70 6.70 0.71
CA LEU A 443 26.33 7.96 1.10
C LEU A 443 25.79 8.43 2.45
N ILE A 444 26.66 8.97 3.31
CA ILE A 444 26.24 9.77 4.46
C ILE A 444 26.31 11.24 4.08
N GLU A 445 25.18 11.92 4.19
CA GLU A 445 25.04 13.36 4.05
C GLU A 445 24.91 13.98 5.44
N VAL A 446 25.79 14.91 5.75
CA VAL A 446 25.71 15.77 6.93
C VAL A 446 25.35 17.17 6.47
N GLN A 447 24.15 17.61 6.77
CA GLN A 447 23.68 18.96 6.52
C GLN A 447 23.98 19.84 7.74
N SER A 448 24.39 21.07 7.51
CA SER A 448 24.63 22.05 8.57
C SER A 448 24.19 23.44 8.14
N GLY A 449 23.39 24.11 8.97
CA GLY A 449 22.76 25.37 8.59
C GLY A 449 21.91 26.01 9.69
N SER A 450 21.35 27.18 9.39
CA SER A 450 20.34 27.84 10.25
C SER A 450 18.93 27.35 9.97
N TYR A 451 18.70 26.72 8.81
CA TYR A 451 17.43 26.14 8.39
C TYR A 451 17.70 24.86 7.59
N LEU A 452 16.95 23.80 7.88
CA LEU A 452 17.18 22.45 7.34
C LEU A 452 15.92 21.85 6.70
N GLY A 453 14.87 22.64 6.51
CA GLY A 453 13.64 22.20 5.86
C GLY A 453 13.86 21.79 4.39
N GLU A 454 12.99 20.92 3.87
CA GLU A 454 13.04 20.49 2.46
C GLU A 454 12.44 21.52 1.48
N ASP A 455 11.84 22.59 1.99
CA ASP A 455 11.32 23.73 1.24
C ASP A 455 12.40 24.75 0.83
N ASP A 456 13.61 24.66 1.40
CA ASP A 456 14.80 25.42 0.95
C ASP A 456 15.42 24.87 -0.35
N ILE A 457 14.86 23.79 -0.91
CA ILE A 457 15.43 23.12 -2.08
C ILE A 457 14.93 23.79 -3.37
N VAL A 458 15.84 24.48 -4.08
CA VAL A 458 15.60 24.97 -5.43
C VAL A 458 15.99 23.90 -6.44
N ARG A 459 15.07 23.48 -7.31
CA ARG A 459 15.31 22.44 -8.35
C ARG A 459 15.36 23.08 -9.73
N PHE A 460 16.42 22.79 -10.50
CA PHE A 460 16.64 23.35 -11.83
C PHE A 460 16.33 22.35 -12.95
N GLU A 461 16.71 21.08 -12.73
CA GLU A 461 16.48 20.00 -13.67
C GLU A 461 16.00 18.77 -12.91
N ASP A 462 14.70 18.49 -13.03
CA ASP A 462 14.11 17.29 -12.44
C ASP A 462 13.63 16.31 -13.51
N THR A 463 14.40 15.24 -13.67
CA THR A 463 14.08 14.12 -14.57
C THR A 463 12.84 13.34 -14.11
N TYR A 464 12.34 13.57 -12.89
CA TYR A 464 11.22 12.82 -12.29
C TYR A 464 9.97 13.66 -12.05
N GLY A 465 9.89 14.88 -12.59
CA GLY A 465 8.68 15.69 -12.61
C GLY A 465 8.15 16.12 -11.22
N ARG A 466 9.04 16.46 -10.28
CA ARG A 466 8.71 17.04 -8.96
C ARG A 466 8.89 18.56 -8.92
N ALA A 467 9.06 19.18 -10.10
CA ALA A 467 9.21 20.62 -10.28
C ALA A 467 7.87 21.34 -10.16
#